data_AF-A0A7C4YHP7-F1
#
_entry.id   AF-A0A7C4YHP7-F1
#
_cell.length_a   1.000
_cell.length_b   1.000
_cell.length_c   1.000
_cell.angle_alpha   90.00
_cell.angle_beta   90.00
_cell.angle_gamma   90.00
#
_symmetry.space_group_name_H-M   'P 1'
#
loop_
_entity.id
_entity.type
_entity.pdbx_description
1 polymer ?
#
loop_
_entity_poly.entity_id
_entity_poly.type
_entity_poly.pdbx_seq_one_letter_code
_entity_poly.pdbx_strand_id
1 'polypeptide(L)'
;SGLRGRGGAGFPTGMKWSFIDNKNWPHYVVANADESEPGTFKDREIMEGNPFQFLEGVALASYAVGANVAYVYLRGEFWELGAALDEKIAEMEEAGYLGDKLFGTNYSLRIYTHLGAGAYICGEETALLESLEGKRGQPRVRPPFPPAVGLYGKPTIINNVETFANVPMILANGAEWYKTMGTADSPGVKIFSLSGRVRKPGNYELPLGATFRELIYKHGGGVQDSHTVKAIMPAGASSSLILVDDDKVLDTPMDYANVRTLKADLGSASIIVIDDTVSMDWLINKTVHFFKHESCGKCTPCREGTYWMSHLTERIHGGHGSKADVDLLLNVAKQMQGKCLCALGEFSTMAVVTGIERFRNDFDNAVKA
;
A
#
# COMPACT_ATOMS: atom_id res chain seq x y z
N SER A 1 9.03 -3.41 -19.81
CA SER A 1 7.64 -3.84 -19.57
C SER A 1 6.69 -2.70 -19.23
N GLY A 2 7.16 -1.58 -18.65
CA GLY A 2 6.26 -0.53 -18.15
C GLY A 2 5.66 -0.85 -16.77
N LEU A 3 6.17 -1.87 -16.07
CA LEU A 3 5.78 -2.21 -14.71
C LEU A 3 5.93 -1.00 -13.78
N ARG A 4 4.88 -0.72 -13.02
CA ARG A 4 4.81 0.33 -12.00
C ARG A 4 4.69 -0.34 -10.63
N GLY A 5 5.33 0.25 -9.61
CA GLY A 5 5.34 -0.28 -8.25
C GLY A 5 3.91 -0.49 -7.72
N ARG A 6 3.64 -1.69 -7.23
CA ARG A 6 2.29 -2.15 -6.87
C ARG A 6 1.87 -1.86 -5.42
N GLY A 7 2.76 -1.29 -4.62
CA GLY A 7 2.53 -0.97 -3.21
C GLY A 7 1.91 0.39 -2.92
N GLY A 8 1.52 1.19 -3.92
CA GLY A 8 0.97 2.52 -3.67
C GLY A 8 1.20 3.52 -4.79
N ALA A 9 2.32 4.25 -4.72
CA ALA A 9 2.61 5.42 -5.55
C ALA A 9 2.73 5.17 -7.07
N GLY A 10 2.74 3.90 -7.52
CA GLY A 10 2.81 3.58 -8.95
C GLY A 10 4.09 4.09 -9.63
N PHE A 11 5.21 4.18 -8.91
CA PHE A 11 6.48 4.64 -9.49
C PHE A 11 7.05 3.59 -10.47
N PRO A 12 7.57 3.97 -11.66
CA PRO A 12 8.08 2.99 -12.62
C PRO A 12 9.22 2.12 -12.05
N THR A 13 9.03 0.81 -12.01
CA THR A 13 9.92 -0.13 -11.29
C THR A 13 11.33 -0.16 -11.89
N GLY A 14 11.44 -0.28 -13.22
CA GLY A 14 12.75 -0.29 -13.89
C GLY A 14 13.51 1.03 -13.73
N MET A 15 12.80 2.16 -13.70
CA MET A 15 13.42 3.46 -13.42
C MET A 15 13.94 3.52 -11.98
N LYS A 16 13.17 2.99 -11.01
CA LYS A 16 13.62 2.90 -9.61
C LYS A 16 14.92 2.12 -9.49
N TRP A 17 15.00 0.99 -10.17
CA TRP A 17 16.19 0.14 -10.16
C TRP A 17 17.39 0.82 -10.81
N SER A 18 17.17 1.60 -11.87
CA SER A 18 18.24 2.35 -12.55
C SER A 18 18.88 3.45 -11.70
N PHE A 19 18.25 3.86 -10.60
CA PHE A 19 18.78 4.88 -9.69
C PHE A 19 19.77 4.33 -8.65
N ILE A 20 20.01 3.01 -8.63
CA ILE A 20 20.97 2.42 -7.70
C ILE A 20 22.37 3.02 -7.90
N ASP A 21 23.00 3.45 -6.82
CA ASP A 21 24.35 4.00 -6.87
C ASP A 21 25.40 2.90 -6.99
N ASN A 22 25.95 2.70 -8.19
CA ASN A 22 26.95 1.68 -8.48
C ASN A 22 28.36 1.98 -7.94
N LYS A 23 28.57 3.10 -7.22
CA LYS A 23 29.88 3.44 -6.63
C LYS A 23 30.02 2.94 -5.21
N ASN A 24 28.91 2.65 -4.52
CA ASN A 24 28.90 2.32 -3.10
C ASN A 24 28.42 0.89 -2.87
N TRP A 25 29.25 0.05 -2.27
CA TRP A 25 28.96 -1.36 -2.04
C TRP A 25 28.92 -1.69 -0.54
N PRO A 26 28.23 -2.77 -0.11
CA PRO A 26 27.39 -3.67 -0.93
C PRO A 26 26.04 -3.05 -1.33
N HIS A 27 25.35 -3.63 -2.32
CA HIS A 27 23.95 -3.30 -2.61
C HIS A 27 23.00 -4.26 -1.88
N TYR A 28 21.80 -3.76 -1.54
CA TYR A 28 20.73 -4.55 -0.93
C TYR A 28 19.44 -4.47 -1.75
N VAL A 29 18.64 -5.53 -1.66
CA VAL A 29 17.23 -5.52 -2.06
C VAL A 29 16.36 -5.78 -0.84
N VAL A 30 15.25 -5.07 -0.73
CA VAL A 30 14.28 -5.27 0.34
C VAL A 30 12.88 -5.44 -0.25
N ALA A 31 12.26 -6.57 0.04
CA ALA A 31 10.85 -6.80 -0.19
C ALA A 31 10.04 -6.26 0.98
N ASN A 32 9.21 -5.26 0.69
CA ASN A 32 8.24 -4.73 1.62
C ASN A 32 6.99 -5.63 1.61
N ALA A 33 6.92 -6.49 2.62
CA ALA A 33 5.84 -7.42 2.91
C ALA A 33 5.12 -7.05 4.23
N ASP A 34 5.17 -5.77 4.62
CA ASP A 34 4.52 -5.29 5.85
C ASP A 34 2.99 -5.26 5.72
N GLU A 35 2.43 -5.01 4.52
CA GLU A 35 0.98 -5.10 4.24
C GLU A 35 0.04 -4.68 5.40
N SER A 36 0.34 -3.56 6.04
CA SER A 36 -0.42 -3.07 7.20
C SER A 36 -1.58 -2.15 6.80
N GLU A 37 -1.72 -1.82 5.52
CA GLU A 37 -2.77 -0.94 5.01
C GLU A 37 -4.16 -1.61 5.12
N PRO A 38 -5.12 -1.02 5.86
CA PRO A 38 -6.45 -1.59 6.02
C PRO A 38 -7.12 -1.87 4.67
N GLY A 39 -7.67 -3.08 4.53
CA GLY A 39 -8.30 -3.55 3.29
C GLY A 39 -7.32 -4.13 2.27
N THR A 40 -6.02 -4.21 2.58
CA THR A 40 -5.01 -4.87 1.72
C THR A 40 -4.67 -6.24 2.29
N PHE A 41 -4.70 -7.28 1.45
CA PHE A 41 -4.41 -8.66 1.86
C PHE A 41 -3.92 -9.52 0.67
N LYS A 42 -3.35 -8.86 -0.34
CA LYS A 42 -2.84 -9.45 -1.60
C LYS A 42 -1.42 -10.03 -1.44
N ASP A 43 -0.55 -9.37 -0.69
CA ASP A 43 0.84 -9.74 -0.51
C ASP A 43 0.93 -11.01 0.34
N ARG A 44 0.10 -11.11 1.38
CA ARG A 44 -0.09 -12.35 2.14
C ARG A 44 -0.45 -13.52 1.22
N GLU A 45 -1.47 -13.36 0.38
CA GLU A 45 -1.93 -14.44 -0.50
C GLU A 45 -0.87 -14.85 -1.54
N ILE A 46 -0.08 -13.90 -2.05
CA ILE A 46 1.06 -14.21 -2.93
C ILE A 46 2.10 -15.05 -2.17
N MET A 47 2.46 -14.65 -0.96
CA MET A 47 3.50 -15.35 -0.18
C MET A 47 3.02 -16.73 0.29
N GLU A 48 1.74 -16.89 0.63
CA GLU A 48 1.16 -18.18 1.05
C GLU A 48 0.93 -19.12 -0.16
N GLY A 49 0.35 -18.60 -1.24
CA GLY A 49 -0.09 -19.41 -2.38
C GLY A 49 0.95 -19.58 -3.49
N ASN A 50 1.89 -18.64 -3.63
CA ASN A 50 2.91 -18.65 -4.69
C ASN A 50 4.28 -18.07 -4.22
N PRO A 51 4.88 -18.63 -3.15
CA PRO A 51 6.11 -18.11 -2.56
C PRO A 51 7.30 -18.12 -3.52
N PHE A 52 7.43 -19.16 -4.36
CA PHE A 52 8.58 -19.30 -5.25
C PHE A 52 8.61 -18.25 -6.35
N GLN A 53 7.47 -17.90 -6.96
CA GLN A 53 7.43 -16.81 -7.95
C GLN A 53 7.80 -15.47 -7.31
N PHE A 54 7.36 -15.23 -6.07
CA PHE A 54 7.76 -14.05 -5.32
C PHE A 54 9.27 -14.03 -5.04
N LEU A 55 9.83 -15.10 -4.48
CA LEU A 55 11.25 -15.20 -4.14
C LEU A 55 12.16 -15.16 -5.38
N GLU A 56 11.74 -15.79 -6.49
CA GLU A 56 12.40 -15.66 -7.79
C GLU A 56 12.41 -14.19 -8.25
N GLY A 57 11.29 -13.48 -8.10
CA GLY A 57 11.22 -12.05 -8.39
C GLY A 57 12.22 -11.22 -7.58
N VAL A 58 12.39 -11.54 -6.29
CA VAL A 58 13.40 -10.92 -5.41
C VAL A 58 14.81 -11.26 -5.90
N ALA A 59 15.07 -12.51 -6.29
CA ALA A 59 16.37 -12.94 -6.80
C ALA A 59 16.74 -12.27 -8.12
N LEU A 60 15.81 -12.20 -9.07
CA LEU A 60 15.99 -11.52 -10.36
C LEU A 60 16.26 -10.03 -10.19
N ALA A 61 15.53 -9.37 -9.29
CA ALA A 61 15.79 -7.97 -8.97
C ALA A 61 17.16 -7.77 -8.33
N SER A 62 17.54 -8.64 -7.40
CA SER A 62 18.85 -8.62 -6.74
C SER A 62 19.98 -8.78 -7.75
N TYR A 63 19.84 -9.69 -8.70
CA TYR A 63 20.79 -9.86 -9.79
C TYR A 63 20.86 -8.60 -10.67
N ALA A 64 19.70 -8.03 -11.05
CA ALA A 64 19.64 -6.85 -11.91
C ALA A 64 20.33 -5.61 -11.30
N VAL A 65 20.34 -5.49 -9.97
CA VAL A 65 21.01 -4.38 -9.28
C VAL A 65 22.33 -4.79 -8.62
N GLY A 66 22.81 -6.01 -8.82
CA GLY A 66 24.06 -6.50 -8.23
C GLY A 66 24.03 -6.67 -6.71
N ALA A 67 22.87 -6.79 -6.07
CA ALA A 67 22.78 -7.09 -4.65
C ALA A 67 23.12 -8.55 -4.37
N ASN A 68 23.90 -8.80 -3.31
CA ASN A 68 24.23 -10.16 -2.83
C ASN A 68 23.40 -10.58 -1.61
N VAL A 69 22.65 -9.64 -1.04
CA VAL A 69 21.78 -9.88 0.11
C VAL A 69 20.45 -9.20 -0.15
N ALA A 70 19.37 -9.96 0.04
CA ALA A 70 18.02 -9.44 0.06
C ALA A 70 17.34 -9.72 1.40
N TYR A 71 16.43 -8.84 1.79
CA TYR A 71 15.59 -9.00 2.97
C TYR A 71 14.12 -8.99 2.58
N VAL A 72 13.34 -9.91 3.12
CA VAL A 72 11.88 -9.87 3.10
C VAL A 72 11.44 -9.32 4.45
N TYR A 73 11.01 -8.05 4.49
CA TYR A 73 10.50 -7.42 5.71
C TYR A 73 9.00 -7.71 5.81
N LEU A 74 8.63 -8.60 6.71
CA LEU A 74 7.24 -8.95 6.99
C LEU A 74 6.71 -8.16 8.18
N ARG A 75 5.41 -7.92 8.23
CA ARG A 75 4.77 -7.48 9.47
C ARG A 75 4.87 -8.54 10.56
N GLY A 76 4.87 -8.10 11.81
CA GLY A 76 5.02 -9.00 12.96
C GLY A 76 3.92 -10.05 13.09
N GLU A 77 2.72 -9.74 12.63
CA GLU A 77 1.56 -10.64 12.65
C GLU A 77 1.71 -11.82 11.67
N PHE A 78 2.64 -11.74 10.72
CA PHE A 78 2.92 -12.79 9.73
C PHE A 78 4.03 -13.74 10.19
N TRP A 79 4.19 -13.98 11.49
CA TRP A 79 5.26 -14.84 12.01
C TRP A 79 5.22 -16.28 11.47
N GLU A 80 4.04 -16.88 11.33
CA GLU A 80 3.87 -18.22 10.73
C GLU A 80 4.30 -18.23 9.26
N LEU A 81 3.91 -17.19 8.53
CA LEU A 81 4.26 -17.02 7.12
C LEU A 81 5.76 -16.74 6.95
N GLY A 82 6.38 -16.00 7.87
CA GLY A 82 7.83 -15.82 7.91
C GLY A 82 8.56 -17.15 8.08
N ALA A 83 8.13 -17.98 9.02
CA ALA A 83 8.69 -19.32 9.21
C ALA A 83 8.51 -20.21 7.96
N ALA A 84 7.32 -20.18 7.34
CA ALA A 84 7.08 -20.92 6.10
C ALA A 84 7.97 -20.41 4.94
N LEU A 85 8.21 -19.10 4.85
CA LEU A 85 9.12 -18.55 3.84
C LEU A 85 10.58 -18.90 4.11
N ASP A 86 11.02 -18.98 5.37
CA ASP A 86 12.36 -19.47 5.70
C ASP A 86 12.57 -20.91 5.22
N GLU A 87 11.56 -21.77 5.36
CA GLU A 87 11.60 -23.14 4.79
C GLU A 87 11.72 -23.10 3.26
N LYS A 88 10.95 -22.24 2.57
CA LYS A 88 11.02 -22.12 1.10
C LYS A 88 12.35 -21.52 0.62
N ILE A 89 12.94 -20.61 1.37
CA ILE A 89 14.28 -20.07 1.09
C ILE A 89 15.31 -21.20 1.23
N ALA A 90 15.24 -22.02 2.28
CA ALA A 90 16.13 -23.16 2.46
C ALA A 90 15.97 -24.20 1.33
N GLU A 91 14.75 -24.49 0.88
CA GLU A 91 14.49 -25.34 -0.30
C GLU A 91 15.16 -24.78 -1.57
N MET A 92 15.10 -23.46 -1.79
CA MET A 92 15.79 -22.82 -2.92
C MET A 92 17.32 -22.86 -2.80
N GLU A 93 17.86 -22.77 -1.59
CA GLU A 93 19.30 -22.94 -1.34
C GLU A 93 19.77 -24.37 -1.60
N GLU A 94 19.03 -25.38 -1.12
CA GLU A 94 19.34 -26.80 -1.36
C GLU A 94 19.29 -27.16 -2.85
N ALA A 95 18.32 -26.59 -3.58
CA ALA A 95 18.19 -26.76 -5.03
C ALA A 95 19.23 -25.97 -5.84
N GLY A 96 20.07 -25.14 -5.21
CA GLY A 96 21.10 -24.34 -5.87
C GLY A 96 20.56 -23.12 -6.64
N TYR A 97 19.35 -22.67 -6.33
CA TYR A 97 18.77 -21.42 -6.84
C TYR A 97 19.16 -20.19 -6.01
N LEU A 98 19.58 -20.40 -4.76
CA LEU A 98 20.14 -19.41 -3.86
C LEU A 98 21.49 -19.92 -3.31
N GLY A 99 22.30 -18.99 -2.78
CA GLY A 99 23.59 -19.28 -2.19
C GLY A 99 24.78 -18.86 -3.06
N ASP A 100 25.84 -19.67 -3.03
CA ASP A 100 27.14 -19.26 -3.58
C ASP A 100 27.33 -19.72 -5.02
N LYS A 101 27.97 -18.87 -5.84
CA LYS A 101 28.38 -19.18 -7.22
C LYS A 101 27.24 -19.72 -8.09
N LEU A 102 26.11 -19.02 -8.06
CA LEU A 102 24.88 -19.40 -8.73
C LEU A 102 25.10 -19.67 -10.21
N PHE A 103 24.58 -20.80 -10.67
CA PHE A 103 24.66 -21.27 -12.06
C PHE A 103 26.09 -21.30 -12.63
N GLY A 104 27.10 -21.55 -11.78
CA GLY A 104 28.51 -21.60 -12.19
C GLY A 104 29.15 -20.22 -12.41
N THR A 105 28.48 -19.14 -12.01
CA THR A 105 28.99 -17.77 -12.08
C THR A 105 29.72 -17.37 -10.78
N ASN A 106 30.28 -16.17 -10.71
CA ASN A 106 30.80 -15.60 -9.45
C ASN A 106 29.71 -14.91 -8.61
N TYR A 107 28.47 -14.86 -9.09
CA TYR A 107 27.37 -14.21 -8.38
C TYR A 107 26.85 -15.13 -7.27
N SER A 108 26.53 -14.53 -6.13
CA SER A 108 25.98 -15.23 -4.96
C SER A 108 24.86 -14.38 -4.37
N LEU A 109 23.81 -15.03 -3.84
CA LEU A 109 22.67 -14.34 -3.26
C LEU A 109 22.17 -15.07 -2.03
N ARG A 110 21.94 -14.32 -0.95
CA ARG A 110 21.21 -14.78 0.23
C ARG A 110 19.94 -13.97 0.40
N ILE A 111 18.85 -14.62 0.76
CA ILE A 111 17.58 -13.98 1.10
C ILE A 111 17.31 -14.28 2.57
N TYR A 112 16.92 -13.27 3.34
CA TYR A 112 16.57 -13.42 4.75
C TYR A 112 15.17 -12.86 5.00
N THR A 113 14.38 -13.53 5.83
CA THR A 113 13.17 -12.91 6.39
C THR A 113 13.54 -12.01 7.57
N HIS A 114 12.73 -10.98 7.79
CA HIS A 114 12.82 -10.10 8.95
C HIS A 114 11.41 -9.75 9.42
N LEU A 115 11.09 -10.07 10.67
CA LEU A 115 9.79 -9.76 11.26
C LEU A 115 9.81 -8.36 11.89
N GLY A 116 8.87 -7.52 11.45
CA GLY A 116 8.48 -6.31 12.15
C GLY A 116 7.72 -6.60 13.44
N ALA A 117 7.10 -5.57 14.02
CA ALA A 117 6.46 -5.68 15.34
C ALA A 117 5.07 -5.00 15.40
N GLY A 118 4.29 -5.10 14.33
CA GLY A 118 2.91 -4.59 14.26
C GLY A 118 2.82 -3.08 14.20
N ALA A 119 3.53 -2.45 13.26
CA ALA A 119 3.54 -1.00 13.08
C ALA A 119 3.38 -0.64 11.59
N TYR A 120 2.23 -0.09 11.23
CA TYR A 120 1.91 0.32 9.85
C TYR A 120 2.93 1.29 9.27
N ILE A 121 3.46 2.18 10.10
CA ILE A 121 4.48 3.13 9.67
C ILE A 121 5.76 2.44 9.18
N CYS A 122 6.06 1.22 9.62
CA CYS A 122 7.20 0.45 9.10
C CYS A 122 6.99 -0.05 7.67
N GLY A 123 5.76 -0.01 7.14
CA GLY A 123 5.50 -0.18 5.71
C GLY A 123 5.98 1.02 4.86
N GLU A 124 6.27 2.18 5.46
CA GLU A 124 6.88 3.31 4.75
C GLU A 124 8.34 3.00 4.41
N GLU A 125 8.75 3.29 3.18
CA GLU A 125 10.03 2.87 2.60
C GLU A 125 11.25 3.13 3.49
N THR A 126 11.35 4.30 4.11
CA THR A 126 12.51 4.66 4.94
C THR A 126 12.38 4.26 6.40
N ALA A 127 11.15 4.19 6.93
CA ALA A 127 10.88 3.64 8.26
C ALA A 127 11.14 2.14 8.31
N LEU A 128 10.84 1.42 7.22
CA LEU A 128 11.15 0.01 7.04
C LEU A 128 12.65 -0.23 7.24
N LEU A 129 13.49 0.58 6.59
CA LEU A 129 14.95 0.50 6.73
C LEU A 129 15.41 0.74 8.16
N GLU A 130 14.87 1.75 8.84
CA GLU A 130 15.20 2.02 10.24
C GLU A 130 14.81 0.84 11.16
N SER A 131 13.63 0.25 10.93
CA SER A 131 13.19 -0.93 11.68
C SER A 131 14.10 -2.13 11.42
N LEU A 132 14.48 -2.38 10.17
CA LEU A 132 15.36 -3.48 9.79
C LEU A 132 16.76 -3.30 10.39
N GLU A 133 17.22 -2.06 10.56
CA GLU A 133 18.46 -1.70 11.28
C GLU A 133 18.36 -1.82 12.80
N GLY A 134 17.23 -2.28 13.35
CA GLY A 134 17.01 -2.45 14.78
C GLY A 134 16.70 -1.14 15.53
N LYS A 135 16.42 -0.05 14.80
CA LYS A 135 15.99 1.23 15.37
C LYS A 135 14.47 1.29 15.43
N ARG A 136 13.94 2.37 16.01
CA ARG A 136 12.50 2.66 15.93
C ARG A 136 12.13 2.94 14.47
N GLY A 137 11.00 2.40 14.01
CA GLY A 137 10.44 2.60 12.66
C GLY A 137 9.98 4.04 12.41
N GLN A 138 10.93 4.96 12.32
CA GLN A 138 10.71 6.39 12.18
C GLN A 138 11.29 6.85 10.83
N PRO A 139 10.45 7.34 9.89
CA PRO A 139 10.90 7.70 8.55
C PRO A 139 12.10 8.64 8.53
N ARG A 140 12.99 8.45 7.56
CA ARG A 140 14.14 9.34 7.31
C ARG A 140 13.68 10.56 6.51
N VAL A 141 14.36 11.69 6.72
CA VAL A 141 14.15 12.87 5.86
C VAL A 141 14.74 12.56 4.49
N ARG A 142 14.01 12.92 3.43
CA ARG A 142 14.48 12.83 2.04
C ARG A 142 14.83 14.24 1.53
N PRO A 143 15.95 14.43 0.81
CA PRO A 143 17.05 13.50 0.53
C PRO A 143 17.95 13.18 1.76
N PRO A 144 18.75 12.08 1.73
CA PRO A 144 19.00 11.16 0.62
C PRO A 144 17.92 10.09 0.42
N PHE A 145 17.83 9.53 -0.79
CA PHE A 145 16.88 8.47 -1.14
C PHE A 145 17.52 7.07 -1.00
N PRO A 146 16.73 6.00 -0.76
CA PRO A 146 17.24 4.64 -0.56
C PRO A 146 18.17 4.08 -1.66
N PRO A 147 17.96 4.36 -2.97
CA PRO A 147 18.88 3.89 -4.01
C PRO A 147 20.30 4.46 -3.89
N ALA A 148 20.51 5.55 -3.14
CA ALA A 148 21.83 6.09 -2.83
C ALA A 148 22.26 5.75 -1.39
N VAL A 149 21.38 6.00 -0.40
CA VAL A 149 21.66 5.77 1.01
C VAL A 149 20.44 5.12 1.66
N GLY A 150 20.40 3.79 1.60
CA GLY A 150 19.33 2.94 2.13
C GLY A 150 19.77 2.15 3.35
N LEU A 151 19.58 0.84 3.30
CA LEU A 151 19.87 -0.08 4.39
C LEU A 151 21.35 -0.05 4.78
N TYR A 152 21.65 0.11 6.07
CA TYR A 152 23.00 0.26 6.62
C TYR A 152 23.82 1.38 5.96
N GLY A 153 23.13 2.40 5.45
CA GLY A 153 23.73 3.50 4.71
C GLY A 153 24.23 3.12 3.31
N LYS A 154 23.74 2.00 2.75
CA LYS A 154 24.16 1.47 1.44
C LYS A 154 23.05 1.52 0.40
N PRO A 155 23.37 1.53 -0.90
CA PRO A 155 22.39 1.56 -1.97
C PRO A 155 21.40 0.40 -1.85
N THR A 156 20.10 0.73 -1.80
CA THR A 156 19.04 -0.27 -1.55
C THR A 156 17.84 -0.02 -2.46
N ILE A 157 17.38 -1.09 -3.11
CA ILE A 157 16.09 -1.11 -3.81
C ILE A 157 15.04 -1.69 -2.88
N ILE A 158 13.91 -0.98 -2.76
CA ILE A 158 12.75 -1.45 -2.00
C ILE A 158 11.57 -1.58 -2.97
N ASN A 159 10.94 -2.75 -3.03
CA ASN A 159 9.69 -2.92 -3.77
C ASN A 159 8.71 -3.79 -2.97
N ASN A 160 7.43 -3.64 -3.31
CA ASN A 160 6.35 -4.43 -2.71
C ASN A 160 6.33 -5.86 -3.28
N VAL A 161 5.84 -6.82 -2.50
CA VAL A 161 5.73 -8.25 -2.86
C VAL A 161 5.11 -8.45 -4.25
N GLU A 162 3.94 -7.88 -4.52
CA GLU A 162 3.28 -7.99 -5.84
C GLU A 162 4.15 -7.46 -6.99
N THR A 163 4.98 -6.44 -6.72
CA THR A 163 5.91 -5.92 -7.75
C THR A 163 6.94 -6.97 -8.12
N PHE A 164 7.53 -7.66 -7.14
CA PHE A 164 8.48 -8.74 -7.39
C PHE A 164 7.81 -9.94 -8.05
N ALA A 165 6.62 -10.34 -7.60
CA ALA A 165 5.89 -11.46 -8.19
C ALA A 165 5.56 -11.27 -9.68
N ASN A 166 5.50 -10.03 -10.18
CA ASN A 166 5.32 -9.76 -11.61
C ASN A 166 6.61 -9.95 -12.44
N VAL A 167 7.80 -9.90 -11.83
CA VAL A 167 9.10 -9.89 -12.53
C VAL A 167 9.39 -11.20 -13.28
N PRO A 168 9.21 -12.41 -12.70
CA PRO A 168 9.51 -13.66 -13.41
C PRO A 168 8.72 -13.80 -14.71
N MET A 169 7.42 -13.54 -14.66
CA MET A 169 6.53 -13.66 -15.82
C MET A 169 6.87 -12.65 -16.92
N ILE A 170 7.32 -11.45 -16.55
CA ILE A 170 7.82 -10.45 -17.50
C ILE A 170 9.08 -10.94 -18.21
N LEU A 171 10.02 -11.56 -17.50
CA LEU A 171 11.24 -12.08 -18.12
C LEU A 171 10.97 -13.30 -18.98
N ALA A 172 10.13 -14.22 -18.52
CA ALA A 172 9.80 -15.45 -19.24
C ALA A 172 9.08 -15.20 -20.57
N ASN A 173 8.14 -14.25 -20.60
CA ASN A 173 7.29 -13.98 -21.77
C ASN A 173 7.69 -12.72 -22.55
N GLY A 174 8.58 -11.91 -21.99
CA GLY A 174 9.04 -10.66 -22.59
C GLY A 174 8.19 -9.43 -22.23
N ALA A 175 8.81 -8.26 -22.41
CA ALA A 175 8.22 -6.98 -22.05
C ALA A 175 6.96 -6.62 -22.86
N GLU A 176 6.88 -7.05 -24.12
CA GLU A 176 5.72 -6.77 -24.98
C GLU A 176 4.51 -7.61 -24.61
N TRP A 177 4.71 -8.86 -24.19
CA TRP A 177 3.63 -9.68 -23.62
C TRP A 177 2.97 -8.98 -22.44
N TYR A 178 3.78 -8.44 -21.51
CA TYR A 178 3.25 -7.74 -20.34
C TYR A 178 2.41 -6.51 -20.68
N LYS A 179 2.76 -5.82 -21.77
CA LYS A 179 2.03 -4.64 -22.27
C LYS A 179 0.74 -4.99 -23.02
N THR A 180 0.51 -6.26 -23.37
CA THR A 180 -0.78 -6.68 -23.95
C THR A 180 -1.90 -6.66 -22.90
N MET A 181 -1.54 -6.60 -21.61
CA MET A 181 -2.44 -6.46 -20.48
C MET A 181 -2.42 -5.01 -19.98
N GLY A 182 -3.54 -4.57 -19.42
CA GLY A 182 -3.68 -3.27 -18.80
C GLY A 182 -3.94 -2.14 -19.81
N THR A 183 -3.72 -0.90 -19.39
CA THR A 183 -3.81 0.28 -20.27
C THR A 183 -2.43 0.68 -20.82
N ALA A 184 -2.41 1.51 -21.86
CA ALA A 184 -1.15 1.99 -22.45
C ALA A 184 -0.22 2.67 -21.42
N ASP A 185 -0.78 3.46 -20.50
CA ASP A 185 -0.04 4.19 -19.47
C ASP A 185 0.18 3.38 -18.17
N SER A 186 -0.53 2.26 -18.03
CA SER A 186 -0.49 1.39 -16.87
C SER A 186 -0.56 -0.08 -17.31
N PRO A 187 0.51 -0.60 -17.96
CA PRO A 187 0.49 -1.96 -18.46
C PRO A 187 0.56 -2.98 -17.32
N GLY A 188 0.09 -4.17 -17.64
CA GLY A 188 0.05 -5.33 -16.77
C GLY A 188 -1.22 -5.45 -15.94
N VAL A 189 -1.16 -6.43 -15.06
CA VAL A 189 -2.21 -6.77 -14.09
C VAL A 189 -1.94 -6.13 -12.74
N LYS A 190 -2.99 -6.03 -11.95
CA LYS A 190 -2.94 -5.66 -10.54
C LYS A 190 -3.87 -6.58 -9.75
N ILE A 191 -3.46 -6.94 -8.54
CA ILE A 191 -4.33 -7.63 -7.60
C ILE A 191 -5.12 -6.58 -6.83
N PHE A 192 -6.44 -6.65 -6.96
CA PHE A 192 -7.40 -5.79 -6.28
C PHE A 192 -7.92 -6.52 -5.04
N SER A 193 -7.61 -6.00 -3.84
CA SER A 193 -8.15 -6.50 -2.58
C SER A 193 -9.53 -5.90 -2.35
N LEU A 194 -10.59 -6.63 -2.67
CA LEU A 194 -11.97 -6.17 -2.54
C LEU A 194 -12.53 -6.52 -1.16
N SER A 195 -12.96 -5.51 -0.41
CA SER A 195 -13.51 -5.65 0.93
C SER A 195 -14.64 -4.66 1.22
N GLY A 196 -15.13 -4.62 2.45
CA GLY A 196 -16.27 -3.80 2.85
C GLY A 196 -17.60 -4.48 2.59
N ARG A 197 -18.61 -3.71 2.17
CA ARG A 197 -20.02 -4.13 2.04
C ARG A 197 -20.31 -4.90 0.74
N VAL A 198 -19.45 -5.84 0.36
CA VAL A 198 -19.61 -6.71 -0.83
C VAL A 198 -19.98 -8.14 -0.46
N ARG A 199 -20.64 -8.87 -1.37
CA ARG A 199 -21.05 -10.26 -1.12
C ARG A 199 -19.90 -11.26 -1.14
N LYS A 200 -18.91 -11.03 -2.01
CA LYS A 200 -17.72 -11.87 -2.17
C LYS A 200 -16.47 -11.02 -2.00
N PRO A 201 -16.04 -10.73 -0.77
CA PRO A 201 -14.74 -10.10 -0.53
C PRO A 201 -13.62 -11.10 -0.90
N GLY A 202 -12.49 -10.59 -1.37
CA GLY A 202 -11.37 -11.42 -1.82
C GLY A 202 -10.36 -10.65 -2.67
N ASN A 203 -9.28 -11.30 -3.04
CA ASN A 203 -8.32 -10.77 -4.00
C ASN A 203 -8.70 -11.17 -5.42
N TYR A 204 -8.66 -10.22 -6.33
CA TYR A 204 -8.97 -10.42 -7.74
C TYR A 204 -7.84 -9.86 -8.60
N GLU A 205 -7.16 -10.72 -9.34
CA GLU A 205 -6.16 -10.29 -10.32
C GLU A 205 -6.86 -9.88 -11.62
N LEU A 206 -6.76 -8.60 -11.98
CA LEU A 206 -7.37 -8.05 -13.19
C LEU A 206 -6.37 -7.16 -13.93
N PRO A 207 -6.50 -7.01 -15.27
CA PRO A 207 -5.78 -5.98 -15.99
C PRO A 207 -6.08 -4.59 -15.43
N LEU A 208 -5.05 -3.75 -15.31
CA LEU A 208 -5.27 -2.34 -14.97
C LEU A 208 -6.19 -1.70 -16.02
N GLY A 209 -7.20 -0.95 -15.57
CA GLY A 209 -8.26 -0.43 -16.43
C GLY A 209 -9.57 -1.22 -16.41
N ALA A 210 -9.64 -2.38 -15.74
CA ALA A 210 -10.93 -2.97 -15.34
C ALA A 210 -11.72 -1.95 -14.48
N THR A 211 -13.05 -1.89 -14.61
CA THR A 211 -13.86 -0.84 -13.95
C THR A 211 -14.23 -1.23 -12.52
N PHE A 212 -14.56 -0.24 -11.68
CA PHE A 212 -15.13 -0.51 -10.35
C PHE A 212 -16.40 -1.38 -10.45
N ARG A 213 -17.25 -1.14 -11.46
CA ARG A 213 -18.47 -1.92 -11.71
C ARG A 213 -18.14 -3.39 -11.97
N GLU A 214 -17.12 -3.65 -12.80
CA GLU A 214 -16.68 -5.01 -13.06
C GLU A 214 -16.22 -5.68 -11.75
N LEU A 215 -15.32 -5.04 -11.02
CA LEU A 215 -14.82 -5.60 -9.76
C LEU A 215 -15.94 -5.86 -8.74
N ILE A 216 -16.81 -4.88 -8.51
CA ILE A 216 -17.83 -4.96 -7.46
C ILE A 216 -18.96 -5.93 -7.83
N TYR A 217 -19.49 -5.84 -9.05
CA TYR A 217 -20.70 -6.56 -9.43
C TYR A 217 -20.42 -7.90 -10.11
N LYS A 218 -19.45 -7.97 -11.04
CA LYS A 218 -19.13 -9.22 -11.75
C LYS A 218 -18.33 -10.16 -10.86
N HIS A 219 -17.30 -9.66 -10.19
CA HIS A 219 -16.39 -10.49 -9.40
C HIS A 219 -16.81 -10.56 -7.92
N GLY A 220 -17.11 -9.41 -7.31
CA GLY A 220 -17.53 -9.27 -5.92
C GLY A 220 -18.99 -9.66 -5.63
N GLY A 221 -19.78 -9.99 -6.66
CA GLY A 221 -21.17 -10.42 -6.52
C GLY A 221 -22.15 -9.32 -6.09
N GLY A 222 -21.75 -8.05 -6.18
CA GLY A 222 -22.55 -6.89 -5.79
C GLY A 222 -22.48 -6.58 -4.29
N VAL A 223 -23.28 -5.57 -3.90
CA VAL A 223 -23.37 -5.08 -2.52
C VAL A 223 -24.24 -6.03 -1.68
N GLN A 224 -23.94 -6.11 -0.38
CA GLN A 224 -24.71 -6.88 0.60
C GLN A 224 -26.15 -6.35 0.71
N ASP A 225 -27.10 -7.25 1.01
CA ASP A 225 -28.52 -6.95 1.29
C ASP A 225 -29.24 -6.07 0.25
N SER A 226 -28.71 -6.00 -0.97
CA SER A 226 -29.23 -5.17 -2.08
C SER A 226 -29.17 -3.66 -1.81
N HIS A 227 -28.28 -3.23 -0.91
CA HIS A 227 -27.92 -1.83 -0.71
C HIS A 227 -27.20 -1.25 -1.93
N THR A 228 -27.03 0.08 -1.95
CA THR A 228 -26.34 0.80 -3.02
C THR A 228 -24.95 1.24 -2.56
N VAL A 229 -24.01 1.36 -3.51
CA VAL A 229 -22.69 1.90 -3.20
C VAL A 229 -22.82 3.39 -2.92
N LYS A 230 -22.45 3.83 -1.72
CA LYS A 230 -22.41 5.23 -1.31
C LYS A 230 -21.03 5.85 -1.54
N ALA A 231 -19.99 5.09 -1.22
CA ALA A 231 -18.61 5.54 -1.34
C ALA A 231 -17.64 4.38 -1.63
N ILE A 232 -16.48 4.72 -2.18
CA ILE A 232 -15.38 3.77 -2.40
C ILE A 232 -14.09 4.36 -1.82
N MET A 233 -13.35 3.58 -1.04
CA MET A 233 -11.96 3.86 -0.70
C MET A 233 -11.07 3.03 -1.64
N PRO A 234 -10.45 3.63 -2.68
CA PRO A 234 -9.73 2.89 -3.71
C PRO A 234 -8.33 2.40 -3.30
N ALA A 235 -7.81 2.85 -2.16
CA ALA A 235 -6.51 2.44 -1.64
C ALA A 235 -6.53 2.28 -0.11
N GLY A 236 -7.57 1.64 0.40
CA GLY A 236 -7.68 1.36 1.83
C GLY A 236 -7.94 2.63 2.63
N ALA A 237 -7.59 2.58 3.92
CA ALA A 237 -7.78 3.70 4.84
C ALA A 237 -7.00 4.95 4.43
N SER A 238 -5.89 4.80 3.71
CA SER A 238 -5.02 5.89 3.23
C SER A 238 -5.55 6.68 2.04
N SER A 239 -6.75 6.35 1.54
CA SER A 239 -7.31 6.93 0.34
C SER A 239 -8.32 8.06 0.59
N SER A 240 -8.47 8.92 -0.41
CA SER A 240 -9.63 9.79 -0.55
C SER A 240 -10.91 8.98 -0.79
N LEU A 241 -12.02 9.38 -0.16
CA LEU A 241 -13.33 8.79 -0.39
C LEU A 241 -13.89 9.22 -1.75
N ILE A 242 -14.11 8.28 -2.67
CA ILE A 242 -14.86 8.51 -3.90
C ILE A 242 -16.35 8.52 -3.56
N LEU A 243 -17.05 9.61 -3.90
CA LEU A 243 -18.51 9.69 -3.81
C LEU A 243 -19.12 8.99 -5.03
N VAL A 244 -20.12 8.15 -4.80
CA VAL A 244 -20.88 7.49 -5.86
C VAL A 244 -22.29 8.09 -5.89
N ASP A 245 -22.40 9.24 -6.57
CA ASP A 245 -23.66 9.98 -6.79
C ASP A 245 -24.20 9.81 -8.23
N ASP A 246 -23.37 9.33 -9.14
CA ASP A 246 -23.72 8.90 -10.51
C ASP A 246 -23.16 7.50 -10.76
N ASP A 247 -23.98 6.65 -11.36
CA ASP A 247 -23.61 5.29 -11.80
C ASP A 247 -22.34 5.28 -12.66
N LYS A 248 -22.08 6.34 -13.44
CA LYS A 248 -20.86 6.47 -14.26
C LYS A 248 -19.57 6.44 -13.44
N VAL A 249 -19.61 6.77 -12.16
CA VAL A 249 -18.45 6.65 -11.27
C VAL A 249 -17.98 5.20 -11.21
N LEU A 250 -18.92 4.24 -11.19
CA LEU A 250 -18.63 2.81 -11.18
C LEU A 250 -18.01 2.34 -12.51
N ASP A 251 -18.27 3.04 -13.61
CA ASP A 251 -17.70 2.74 -14.93
C ASP A 251 -16.28 3.30 -15.11
N THR A 252 -15.72 3.96 -14.09
CA THR A 252 -14.34 4.48 -14.13
C THR A 252 -13.34 3.33 -14.18
N PRO A 253 -12.42 3.33 -15.18
CA PRO A 253 -11.31 2.38 -15.23
C PRO A 253 -10.40 2.49 -14.00
N MET A 254 -10.09 1.36 -13.37
CA MET A 254 -9.18 1.32 -12.22
C MET A 254 -7.73 1.27 -12.71
N ASP A 255 -7.20 2.44 -13.07
CA ASP A 255 -5.78 2.68 -13.29
C ASP A 255 -5.34 4.01 -12.62
N TYR A 256 -4.03 4.25 -12.59
CA TYR A 256 -3.48 5.41 -11.88
C TYR A 256 -3.95 6.76 -12.44
N ALA A 257 -4.29 6.85 -13.73
CA ALA A 257 -4.67 8.11 -14.36
C ALA A 257 -6.17 8.37 -14.20
N ASN A 258 -7.01 7.36 -14.47
CA ASN A 258 -8.45 7.48 -14.45
C ASN A 258 -8.99 7.68 -13.02
N VAL A 259 -8.46 6.96 -12.03
CA VAL A 259 -8.89 7.15 -10.62
C VAL A 259 -8.59 8.57 -10.11
N ARG A 260 -7.52 9.21 -10.61
CA ARG A 260 -7.19 10.61 -10.28
C ARG A 260 -8.21 11.61 -10.80
N THR A 261 -8.95 11.29 -11.86
CA THR A 261 -10.05 12.15 -12.34
C THR A 261 -11.18 12.26 -11.32
N LEU A 262 -11.33 11.25 -10.44
CA LEU A 262 -12.24 11.24 -9.29
C LEU A 262 -11.65 11.91 -8.03
N LYS A 263 -10.51 12.60 -8.17
CA LYS A 263 -9.75 13.22 -7.08
C LYS A 263 -9.42 12.21 -5.96
N ALA A 264 -8.96 11.03 -6.36
CA ALA A 264 -8.49 9.96 -5.50
C ALA A 264 -7.29 9.24 -6.14
N ASP A 265 -6.63 8.35 -5.42
CA ASP A 265 -5.51 7.56 -5.93
C ASP A 265 -5.78 6.07 -5.77
N LEU A 266 -5.33 5.25 -6.73
CA LEU A 266 -5.54 3.80 -6.70
C LEU A 266 -4.64 3.08 -5.68
N GLY A 267 -3.49 3.66 -5.31
CA GLY A 267 -2.60 3.12 -4.29
C GLY A 267 -2.29 1.61 -4.43
N SER A 268 -2.45 0.86 -3.33
CA SER A 268 -2.27 -0.61 -3.31
C SER A 268 -3.40 -1.38 -4.00
N ALA A 269 -4.46 -0.69 -4.48
CA ALA A 269 -5.72 -1.26 -4.97
C ALA A 269 -6.48 -2.09 -3.92
N SER A 270 -6.42 -1.67 -2.65
CA SER A 270 -7.34 -2.12 -1.61
C SER A 270 -8.67 -1.37 -1.74
N ILE A 271 -9.63 -2.00 -2.41
CA ILE A 271 -10.95 -1.42 -2.68
C ILE A 271 -11.89 -1.74 -1.52
N ILE A 272 -12.17 -0.76 -0.67
CA ILE A 272 -13.20 -0.89 0.38
C ILE A 272 -14.49 -0.25 -0.14
N VAL A 273 -15.52 -1.07 -0.32
CA VAL A 273 -16.85 -0.63 -0.74
C VAL A 273 -17.67 -0.26 0.49
N ILE A 274 -18.27 0.92 0.45
CA ILE A 274 -19.10 1.46 1.52
C ILE A 274 -20.51 1.66 0.97
N ASP A 275 -21.50 1.07 1.62
CA ASP A 275 -22.90 1.16 1.21
C ASP A 275 -23.64 2.31 1.90
N ASP A 276 -24.90 2.52 1.54
CA ASP A 276 -25.77 3.57 2.07
C ASP A 276 -26.13 3.43 3.56
N THR A 277 -25.84 2.28 4.18
CA THR A 277 -26.08 2.06 5.62
C THR A 277 -24.97 2.61 6.51
N VAL A 278 -23.79 2.88 5.95
CA VAL A 278 -22.63 3.33 6.72
C VAL A 278 -22.65 4.85 6.87
N SER A 279 -22.57 5.30 8.12
CA SER A 279 -22.41 6.72 8.44
C SER A 279 -20.95 7.15 8.26
N MET A 280 -20.71 8.25 7.54
CA MET A 280 -19.35 8.71 7.26
C MET A 280 -18.62 9.24 8.49
N ASP A 281 -19.31 9.80 9.48
CA ASP A 281 -18.70 10.23 10.75
C ASP A 281 -18.08 9.04 11.49
N TRP A 282 -18.77 7.88 11.51
CA TRP A 282 -18.25 6.65 12.11
C TRP A 282 -17.04 6.14 11.35
N LEU A 283 -17.12 6.07 10.02
CA LEU A 283 -16.02 5.60 9.17
C LEU A 283 -14.77 6.47 9.38
N ILE A 284 -14.94 7.79 9.35
CA ILE A 284 -13.83 8.73 9.55
C ILE A 284 -13.28 8.65 10.97
N ASN A 285 -14.11 8.46 11.99
CA ASN A 285 -13.64 8.19 13.34
C ASN A 285 -12.71 6.97 13.37
N LYS A 286 -13.12 5.83 12.77
CA LYS A 286 -12.28 4.62 12.71
C LYS A 286 -10.97 4.84 11.97
N THR A 287 -11.01 5.50 10.82
CA THR A 287 -9.81 5.80 10.02
C THR A 287 -8.84 6.70 10.78
N VAL A 288 -9.33 7.75 11.46
CA VAL A 288 -8.48 8.64 12.25
C VAL A 288 -7.88 7.92 13.46
N HIS A 289 -8.64 7.06 14.13
CA HIS A 289 -8.12 6.23 15.23
C HIS A 289 -6.96 5.34 14.79
N PHE A 290 -7.09 4.71 13.61
CA PHE A 290 -6.02 3.92 13.01
C PHE A 290 -4.75 4.77 12.81
N PHE A 291 -4.83 5.89 12.09
CA PHE A 291 -3.64 6.72 11.86
C PHE A 291 -3.07 7.38 13.12
N LYS A 292 -3.91 7.64 14.14
CA LYS A 292 -3.45 8.09 15.45
C LYS A 292 -2.67 6.99 16.17
N HIS A 293 -3.11 5.74 16.08
CA HIS A 293 -2.40 4.59 16.67
C HIS A 293 -1.09 4.32 15.95
N GLU A 294 -1.11 4.39 14.62
CA GLU A 294 0.00 4.03 13.75
C GLU A 294 1.01 5.16 13.47
N SER A 295 0.79 6.35 14.05
CA SER A 295 1.75 7.44 13.92
C SER A 295 3.02 7.14 14.70
N CYS A 296 4.19 7.16 14.05
CA CYS A 296 5.49 7.02 14.73
C CYS A 296 5.83 8.19 15.68
N GLY A 297 5.06 9.27 15.64
CA GLY A 297 5.20 10.43 16.51
C GLY A 297 6.40 11.36 16.21
N LYS A 298 7.09 11.19 15.07
CA LYS A 298 8.31 11.97 14.77
C LYS A 298 8.04 13.44 14.43
N CYS A 299 7.01 13.74 13.64
CA CYS A 299 6.70 15.11 13.22
C CYS A 299 5.46 15.64 13.95
N THR A 300 5.56 16.85 14.49
CA THR A 300 4.49 17.49 15.29
C THR A 300 3.16 17.56 14.54
N PRO A 301 3.10 17.97 13.25
CA PRO A 301 1.81 18.05 12.56
C PRO A 301 1.09 16.71 12.50
N CYS A 302 1.80 15.61 12.28
CA CYS A 302 1.20 14.27 12.33
C CYS A 302 0.87 13.84 13.76
N ARG A 303 1.84 13.91 14.69
CA ARG A 303 1.69 13.41 16.06
C ARG A 303 0.53 14.08 16.82
N GLU A 304 0.51 15.41 16.80
CA GLU A 304 -0.51 16.18 17.51
C GLU A 304 -1.79 16.32 16.67
N GLY A 305 -1.65 16.39 15.35
CA GLY A 305 -2.79 16.56 14.44
C GLY A 305 -3.70 15.33 14.42
N THR A 306 -3.16 14.11 14.31
CA THR A 306 -3.99 12.89 14.37
C THR A 306 -4.62 12.70 15.75
N TYR A 307 -3.91 13.06 16.82
CA TYR A 307 -4.46 13.09 18.18
C TYR A 307 -5.65 14.05 18.29
N TRP A 308 -5.50 15.28 17.78
CA TRP A 308 -6.57 16.28 17.79
C TRP A 308 -7.76 15.86 16.93
N MET A 309 -7.51 15.36 15.71
CA MET A 309 -8.58 14.83 14.86
C MET A 309 -9.33 13.67 15.54
N SER A 310 -8.64 12.79 16.28
CA SER A 310 -9.29 11.70 17.04
C SER A 310 -10.29 12.25 18.07
N HIS A 311 -9.91 13.28 18.82
CA HIS A 311 -10.81 13.89 19.82
C HIS A 311 -12.02 14.56 19.17
N LEU A 312 -11.83 15.20 18.01
CA LEU A 312 -12.93 15.84 17.29
C LEU A 312 -13.88 14.79 16.71
N THR A 313 -13.36 13.73 16.08
CA THR A 313 -14.21 12.67 15.51
C THR A 313 -14.93 11.87 16.59
N GLU A 314 -14.30 11.59 17.74
CA GLU A 314 -14.96 10.95 18.89
C GLU A 314 -16.13 11.79 19.40
N ARG A 315 -15.95 13.12 19.53
CA ARG A 315 -17.02 14.03 19.95
C ARG A 315 -18.15 14.09 18.93
N ILE A 316 -17.83 14.23 17.65
CA ILE A 316 -18.82 14.27 16.56
C ILE A 316 -19.61 12.97 16.53
N HIS A 317 -18.92 11.82 16.45
CA HIS A 317 -19.55 10.51 16.38
C HIS A 317 -20.37 10.18 17.63
N GLY A 318 -19.93 10.61 18.81
CA GLY A 318 -20.65 10.44 20.07
C GLY A 318 -21.86 11.36 20.27
N GLY A 319 -22.21 12.22 19.30
CA GLY A 319 -23.31 13.18 19.44
C GLY A 319 -23.03 14.30 20.45
N HIS A 320 -21.75 14.59 20.71
CA HIS A 320 -21.28 15.64 21.62
C HIS A 320 -20.56 16.78 20.89
N GLY A 321 -20.41 16.66 19.56
CA GLY A 321 -19.89 17.68 18.68
C GLY A 321 -20.93 18.73 18.31
N SER A 322 -20.43 19.83 17.78
CA SER A 322 -21.16 20.92 17.16
C SER A 322 -20.74 21.07 15.70
N LYS A 323 -21.49 21.85 14.90
CA LYS A 323 -21.08 22.19 13.52
C LYS A 323 -19.70 22.85 13.46
N ALA A 324 -19.36 23.65 14.46
CA ALA A 324 -18.04 24.26 14.58
C ALA A 324 -16.92 23.22 14.79
N ASP A 325 -17.19 22.09 15.45
CA ASP A 325 -16.22 21.00 15.58
C ASP A 325 -15.98 20.29 14.23
N VAL A 326 -17.00 20.19 13.37
CA VAL A 326 -16.86 19.65 12.00
C VAL A 326 -15.98 20.56 11.14
N ASP A 327 -16.21 21.88 11.20
CA ASP A 327 -15.37 22.85 10.49
C ASP A 327 -13.94 22.87 11.03
N LEU A 328 -13.78 22.76 12.35
CA LEU A 328 -12.47 22.66 12.99
C LEU A 328 -11.73 21.38 12.55
N LEU A 329 -12.42 20.24 12.49
CA LEU A 329 -11.84 18.98 12.02
C LEU A 329 -11.29 19.12 10.59
N LEU A 330 -12.07 19.72 9.69
CA LEU A 330 -11.62 19.99 8.32
C LEU A 330 -10.39 20.91 8.28
N ASN A 331 -10.39 21.96 9.11
CA ASN A 331 -9.28 22.90 9.20
C ASN A 331 -8.00 22.24 9.73
N VAL A 332 -8.10 21.41 10.78
CA VAL A 332 -6.96 20.66 11.32
C VAL A 332 -6.38 19.74 10.24
N ALA A 333 -7.22 18.97 9.55
CA ALA A 333 -6.79 18.07 8.49
C ALA A 333 -6.04 18.82 7.37
N LYS A 334 -6.60 19.94 6.87
CA LYS A 334 -5.95 20.78 5.85
C LYS A 334 -4.64 21.41 6.32
N GLN A 335 -4.53 21.74 7.61
CA GLN A 335 -3.30 22.31 8.15
C GLN A 335 -2.17 21.30 8.29
N MET A 336 -2.45 20.00 8.38
CA MET A 336 -1.44 18.94 8.45
C MET A 336 -0.81 18.64 7.07
N GLN A 337 -1.59 18.80 6.00
CA GLN A 337 -1.15 18.53 4.62
C GLN A 337 0.07 19.38 4.24
N GLY A 338 1.04 18.75 3.57
CA GLY A 338 2.31 19.31 3.13
C GLY A 338 3.33 19.58 4.23
N LYS A 339 3.04 19.25 5.50
CA LYS A 339 3.90 19.60 6.65
C LYS A 339 4.48 18.40 7.41
N CYS A 340 4.22 17.18 6.92
CA CYS A 340 4.70 15.95 7.53
C CYS A 340 5.95 15.41 6.82
N LEU A 341 6.78 14.67 7.55
CA LEU A 341 8.02 14.10 7.00
C LEU A 341 7.78 12.95 6.01
N CYS A 342 6.69 12.21 6.19
CA CYS A 342 6.32 11.07 5.37
C CYS A 342 4.85 11.15 4.95
N ALA A 343 4.45 10.28 4.03
CA ALA A 343 3.13 10.29 3.44
C ALA A 343 2.00 9.90 4.42
N LEU A 344 2.30 9.28 5.58
CA LEU A 344 1.28 9.00 6.60
C LEU A 344 0.53 10.26 7.02
N GLY A 345 1.22 11.41 7.09
CA GLY A 345 0.58 12.69 7.36
C GLY A 345 -0.52 13.02 6.35
N GLU A 346 -0.24 12.87 5.06
CA GLU A 346 -1.24 13.05 4.01
C GLU A 346 -2.37 12.02 4.15
N PHE A 347 -2.02 10.74 4.22
CA PHE A 347 -2.97 9.63 4.29
C PHE A 347 -3.96 9.77 5.45
N SER A 348 -3.49 10.25 6.60
CA SER A 348 -4.32 10.50 7.78
C SER A 348 -5.36 11.60 7.61
N THR A 349 -5.21 12.45 6.60
CA THR A 349 -6.09 13.60 6.33
C THR A 349 -7.01 13.38 5.13
N MET A 350 -6.63 12.54 4.16
CA MET A 350 -7.34 12.39 2.90
C MET A 350 -8.79 11.97 3.08
N ALA A 351 -9.03 10.93 3.88
CA ALA A 351 -10.39 10.47 4.20
C ALA A 351 -11.18 11.53 4.98
N VAL A 352 -10.55 12.25 5.91
CA VAL A 352 -11.20 13.34 6.68
C VAL A 352 -11.67 14.46 5.76
N VAL A 353 -10.77 14.98 4.93
CA VAL A 353 -11.05 16.09 4.01
C VAL A 353 -12.15 15.71 3.04
N THR A 354 -12.00 14.57 2.36
CA THR A 354 -12.99 14.13 1.37
C THR A 354 -14.30 13.66 1.99
N GLY A 355 -14.26 13.08 3.18
CA GLY A 355 -15.44 12.72 3.96
C GLY A 355 -16.30 13.95 4.27
N ILE A 356 -15.71 15.00 4.81
CA ILE A 356 -16.44 16.23 5.15
C ILE A 356 -16.89 16.98 3.88
N GLU A 357 -16.02 17.09 2.87
CA GLU A 357 -16.33 17.84 1.65
C GLU A 357 -17.42 17.18 0.80
N ARG A 358 -17.47 15.84 0.76
CA ARG A 358 -18.39 15.08 -0.12
C ARG A 358 -19.63 14.57 0.63
N PHE A 359 -19.54 14.40 1.95
CA PHE A 359 -20.60 13.81 2.77
C PHE A 359 -20.94 14.67 3.99
N ARG A 360 -20.91 16.01 3.84
CA ARG A 360 -21.15 16.96 4.93
C ARG A 360 -22.41 16.67 5.74
N ASN A 361 -23.48 16.24 5.07
CA ASN A 361 -24.77 15.94 5.70
C ASN A 361 -24.66 14.84 6.77
N ASP A 362 -23.80 13.83 6.58
CA ASP A 362 -23.59 12.77 7.58
C ASP A 362 -23.01 13.34 8.87
N PHE A 363 -22.07 14.29 8.76
CA PHE A 363 -21.46 14.95 9.92
C PHE A 363 -22.44 15.93 10.58
N ASP A 364 -23.17 16.71 9.79
CA ASP A 364 -24.13 17.67 10.31
C ASP A 364 -25.32 16.99 11.02
N ASN A 365 -25.71 15.79 10.57
CA ASN A 365 -26.74 14.96 11.22
C ASN A 365 -26.24 14.30 12.53
N ALA A 366 -24.92 14.08 12.66
CA ALA A 366 -24.32 13.46 13.84
C ALA A 366 -24.12 14.45 15.01
N VAL A 367 -24.13 15.76 14.74
CA VAL A 367 -23.88 16.79 15.76
C VAL A 367 -25.16 17.42 16.31
N LYS A 368 -25.07 18.04 17.49
CA LYS A 368 -26.17 18.83 18.03
C LYS A 368 -26.40 20.09 17.18
N ALA A 369 -27.68 20.45 17.03
CA ALA A 369 -28.13 21.65 16.32
C ALA A 369 -27.51 22.93 16.89
#